data_AF-A0A495JNN4-F1
#
_entry.id   AF-A0A495JNN4-F1
#
_cell.length_a   1.000
_cell.length_b   1.000
_cell.length_c   1.000
_cell.angle_alpha   90.00
_cell.angle_beta   90.00
_cell.angle_gamma   90.00
#
_symmetry.space_group_name_H-M   'P 1'
#
loop_
_entity.id
_entity.type
_entity.pdbx_description
1 polymer ?
#
loop_
_entity_poly.entity_id
_entity_poly.type
_entity_poly.pdbx_seq_one_letter_code
_entity_poly.pdbx_strand_id
1 'polypeptide(L)'
;MVTCAQCGAPGSEAYCDELFQRLLALDHSRQPPWGPLHGVAVACFFLQHPDHRLAPADTDGARELVHAYLDGGQRAVDAFVERARRRNSHRGQHRQGGDQRPRPVTAPSILPDAAPRAFATTIVDVSAGGDFPARTYEKLVLSWAEATVAARPRTANRDPGPQQVGD
;
A
#
# COMPACT_ATOMS: atom_id res chain seq x y z
N MET A 1 -23.84 -3.91 1.25
CA MET A 1 -22.77 -3.22 2.01
C MET A 1 -21.78 -2.66 1.00
N VAL A 2 -21.29 -1.44 1.20
CA VAL A 2 -20.28 -0.85 0.30
C VAL A 2 -18.91 -1.41 0.69
N THR A 3 -18.12 -1.80 -0.30
CA THR A 3 -16.74 -2.28 -0.12
C THR A 3 -15.82 -1.52 -1.06
N CYS A 4 -14.60 -1.25 -0.63
CA CYS A 4 -13.56 -0.64 -1.45
C CYS A 4 -13.24 -1.57 -2.63
N ALA A 5 -13.30 -1.07 -3.87
CA ALA A 5 -13.07 -1.90 -5.05
C ALA A 5 -11.60 -2.35 -5.18
N GLN A 6 -10.67 -1.56 -4.62
CA GLN A 6 -9.23 -1.80 -4.71
C GLN A 6 -8.74 -2.82 -3.67
N CYS A 7 -9.08 -2.63 -2.39
CA CYS A 7 -8.56 -3.47 -1.30
C CYS A 7 -9.60 -4.43 -0.68
N GLY A 8 -10.89 -4.29 -1.01
CA GLY A 8 -11.97 -5.13 -0.47
C GLY A 8 -12.41 -4.79 0.96
N ALA A 9 -11.84 -3.77 1.58
CA ALA A 9 -12.23 -3.33 2.92
C ALA A 9 -13.71 -2.88 2.98
N PRO A 10 -14.38 -3.02 4.13
CA PRO A 10 -15.70 -2.43 4.32
C PRO A 10 -15.63 -0.90 4.27
N GLY A 11 -16.60 -0.28 3.59
CA GLY A 11 -16.60 1.16 3.33
C GLY A 11 -16.25 1.50 1.88
N SER A 12 -16.29 2.79 1.53
CA SER A 12 -15.91 3.27 0.20
C SER A 12 -14.40 3.49 0.09
N GLU A 13 -13.91 3.71 -1.13
CA GLU A 13 -12.53 4.17 -1.36
C GLU A 13 -12.24 5.51 -0.66
N ALA A 14 -13.22 6.41 -0.60
CA ALA A 14 -13.11 7.67 0.12
C ALA A 14 -12.88 7.47 1.64
N TYR A 15 -13.47 6.42 2.22
CA TYR A 15 -13.23 6.08 3.62
C TYR A 15 -11.81 5.54 3.84
N CYS A 16 -11.28 4.75 2.89
CA CYS A 16 -9.88 4.32 2.94
C CYS A 16 -8.91 5.51 2.82
N ASP A 17 -9.19 6.48 1.95
CA ASP A 17 -8.40 7.72 1.85
C ASP A 17 -8.49 8.54 3.14
N GLU A 18 -9.68 8.69 3.75
CA GLU A 18 -9.82 9.39 5.03
C GLU A 18 -8.96 8.76 6.13
N LEU A 19 -9.00 7.43 6.27
CA LEU A 19 -8.16 6.71 7.22
C LEU A 19 -6.67 6.91 6.90
N PHE A 20 -6.30 6.91 5.62
CA PHE A 20 -4.93 7.14 5.21
C PHE A 20 -4.45 8.56 5.56
N GLN A 21 -5.27 9.59 5.33
CA GLN A 21 -4.93 10.96 5.74
C GLN A 21 -4.75 11.10 7.26
N ARG A 22 -5.61 10.44 8.04
CA ARG A 22 -5.48 10.40 9.51
C ARG A 22 -4.18 9.72 9.93
N LEU A 23 -3.84 8.60 9.30
CA LEU A 23 -2.58 7.91 9.58
C LEU A 23 -1.37 8.78 9.22
N LEU A 24 -1.40 9.44 8.06
CA LEU A 24 -0.33 10.36 7.66
C LEU A 24 -0.16 11.49 8.68
N ALA A 25 -1.24 12.02 9.25
CA ALA A 25 -1.15 13.03 10.31
C ALA A 25 -0.43 12.50 11.57
N LEU A 26 -0.67 11.25 11.95
CA LEU A 26 0.04 10.59 13.05
C LEU A 26 1.52 10.34 12.72
N ASP A 27 1.82 9.89 11.51
CA ASP A 27 3.20 9.68 11.05
C ASP A 27 4.02 10.98 11.08
N HIS A 28 3.38 12.11 10.76
CA HIS A 28 4.01 13.44 10.81
C HIS A 28 4.43 13.85 12.23
N SER A 29 3.85 13.26 13.28
CA SER A 29 4.33 13.47 14.66
C SER A 29 5.75 12.95 14.88
N ARG A 30 6.22 12.01 14.04
CA ARG A 30 7.50 11.28 14.15
C ARG A 30 7.70 10.56 15.49
N GLN A 31 6.64 10.39 16.27
CA GLN A 31 6.70 9.69 17.55
C GLN A 31 6.46 8.20 17.35
N PRO A 32 7.09 7.33 18.16
CA PRO A 32 6.71 5.93 18.23
C PRO A 32 5.24 5.78 18.67
N PRO A 33 4.51 4.80 18.11
CA PRO A 33 4.99 3.80 17.14
C PRO A 33 4.83 4.23 15.66
N TRP A 34 4.15 5.34 15.36
CA TRP A 34 3.74 5.71 14.00
C TRP A 34 4.93 6.11 13.11
N GLY A 35 5.74 7.07 13.57
CA GLY A 35 6.84 7.64 12.79
C GLY A 35 7.81 6.61 12.19
N PRO A 36 8.34 5.66 12.96
CA PRO A 36 9.24 4.63 12.45
C PRO A 36 8.64 3.75 11.33
N LEU A 37 7.33 3.48 11.40
CA LEU A 37 6.63 2.57 10.49
C LEU A 37 6.01 3.27 9.28
N HIS A 38 6.13 4.60 9.17
CA HIS A 38 5.56 5.40 8.08
C HIS A 38 5.81 4.79 6.70
N GLY A 39 7.07 4.46 6.38
CA GLY A 39 7.41 3.91 5.06
C GLY A 39 6.70 2.60 4.75
N VAL A 40 6.61 1.70 5.74
CA VAL A 40 5.94 0.41 5.59
C VAL A 40 4.44 0.58 5.43
N ALA A 41 3.83 1.45 6.23
CA ALA A 41 2.39 1.73 6.17
C ALA A 41 1.98 2.36 4.83
N VAL A 42 2.75 3.34 4.34
CA VAL A 42 2.54 3.96 3.02
C VAL A 42 2.71 2.92 1.89
N ALA A 43 3.72 2.07 1.97
CA ALA A 43 3.93 1.01 0.99
C ALA A 43 2.75 0.01 0.97
N CYS A 44 2.29 -0.43 2.14
CA CYS A 44 1.11 -1.31 2.22
C CYS A 44 -0.14 -0.64 1.63
N PHE A 45 -0.37 0.64 1.93
CA PHE A 45 -1.52 1.37 1.40
C PHE A 45 -1.51 1.42 -0.13
N PHE A 46 -0.40 1.83 -0.76
CA PHE A 46 -0.33 1.94 -2.23
C PHE A 46 -0.29 0.58 -2.94
N LEU A 47 0.25 -0.46 -2.31
CA LEU A 47 0.15 -1.82 -2.85
C LEU A 47 -1.29 -2.37 -2.83
N GLN A 48 -2.12 -1.89 -1.90
CA GLN A 48 -3.55 -2.23 -1.84
C GLN A 48 -4.45 -1.26 -2.64
N HIS A 49 -3.95 -0.08 -2.98
CA HIS A 49 -4.67 0.98 -3.71
C HIS A 49 -3.83 1.51 -4.88
N PRO A 50 -3.60 0.70 -5.93
CA PRO A 50 -2.74 1.08 -7.05
C PRO A 50 -3.29 2.26 -7.86
N ASP A 51 -4.61 2.49 -7.85
CA ASP A 51 -5.26 3.57 -8.59
C ASP A 51 -5.36 4.86 -7.77
N HIS A 52 -4.84 4.87 -6.54
CA HIS A 52 -4.84 6.07 -5.71
C HIS A 52 -4.03 7.18 -6.39
N ARG A 53 -4.54 8.42 -6.40
CA ARG A 53 -3.94 9.57 -7.09
C ARG A 53 -2.49 9.90 -6.72
N LEU A 54 -2.04 9.46 -5.54
CA LEU A 54 -0.67 9.64 -5.04
C LEU A 54 0.18 8.37 -5.15
N ALA A 55 -0.38 7.27 -5.63
CA ALA A 55 0.35 6.03 -5.82
C ALA A 55 1.48 6.26 -6.84
N PRO A 56 2.70 5.74 -6.57
CA PRO A 56 3.77 5.79 -7.55
C PRO A 56 3.42 4.92 -8.76
N ALA A 57 3.87 5.33 -9.95
CA ALA A 57 3.66 4.57 -11.19
C ALA A 57 4.33 3.18 -11.16
N ASP A 58 5.38 3.03 -10.34
CA ASP A 58 6.07 1.77 -10.08
C ASP A 58 6.02 1.47 -8.57
N THR A 59 5.67 0.24 -8.23
CA THR A 59 5.51 -0.25 -6.85
C THR A 59 6.58 -1.25 -6.43
N ASP A 60 7.60 -1.53 -7.27
CA ASP A 60 8.67 -2.47 -6.94
C ASP A 60 9.43 -2.08 -5.67
N GLY A 61 9.79 -0.79 -5.55
CA GLY A 61 10.43 -0.28 -4.34
C GLY A 61 9.55 -0.38 -3.08
N ALA A 62 8.23 -0.25 -3.23
CA ALA A 62 7.28 -0.43 -2.13
C ALA A 62 7.20 -1.91 -1.72
N ARG A 63 7.20 -2.83 -2.70
CA ARG A 63 7.23 -4.27 -2.47
C ARG A 63 8.53 -4.70 -1.77
N GLU A 64 9.68 -4.23 -2.25
CA GLU A 64 10.98 -4.50 -1.61
C GLU A 64 11.04 -3.99 -0.17
N LEU A 65 10.49 -2.81 0.11
CA LEU A 65 10.43 -2.23 1.46
C LEU A 65 9.60 -3.11 2.40
N VAL A 66 8.43 -3.58 1.96
CA VAL A 66 7.57 -4.46 2.75
C VAL A 66 8.27 -5.80 3.01
N HIS A 67 8.94 -6.39 2.02
CA HIS A 67 9.73 -7.60 2.24
C HIS A 67 10.88 -7.38 3.24
N ALA A 68 11.62 -6.28 3.13
CA ALA A 68 12.67 -5.95 4.10
C ALA A 68 12.12 -5.85 5.53
N TYR A 69 10.94 -5.25 5.71
CA TYR A 69 10.28 -5.20 7.01
C TYR A 69 9.89 -6.59 7.54
N LEU A 70 9.33 -7.45 6.70
CA LEU A 70 8.97 -8.82 7.09
C LEU A 70 10.19 -9.67 7.46
N ASP A 71 11.31 -9.50 6.73
CA ASP A 71 12.52 -10.31 6.93
C ASP A 71 13.35 -9.88 8.15
N GLY A 72 13.39 -8.58 8.44
CA GLY A 72 14.32 -8.03 9.45
C GLY A 72 13.79 -6.86 10.27
N GLY A 73 12.48 -6.59 10.21
CA GLY A 73 11.83 -5.52 10.95
C GLY A 73 12.36 -4.13 10.61
N GLN A 74 12.25 -3.21 11.57
CA GLN A 74 12.64 -1.81 11.40
C GLN A 74 14.11 -1.63 10.99
N ARG A 75 15.03 -2.47 11.50
CA ARG A 75 16.46 -2.35 11.18
C ARG A 75 16.75 -2.61 9.70
N ALA A 76 16.05 -3.58 9.10
CA ALA A 76 16.18 -3.87 7.67
C ALA A 76 15.57 -2.74 6.82
N VAL A 77 14.45 -2.15 7.26
CA VAL A 77 13.86 -0.96 6.65
C VAL A 77 14.83 0.22 6.68
N ASP A 78 15.46 0.50 7.82
CA ASP A 78 16.42 1.60 7.95
C ASP A 78 17.61 1.41 6.99
N ALA A 79 18.14 0.18 6.90
CA ALA A 79 19.21 -0.16 5.96
C ALA A 79 18.79 -0.03 4.49
N PHE A 80 17.55 -0.39 4.16
CA PHE A 80 16.97 -0.22 2.83
C PHE A 80 16.88 1.27 2.45
N VAL A 81 16.32 2.09 3.35
CA VAL A 81 16.17 3.54 3.15
C VAL A 81 17.53 4.22 2.98
N GLU A 82 18.51 3.88 3.83
CA GLU A 82 19.86 4.43 3.74
C GLU A 82 20.53 4.07 2.40
N ARG A 83 20.36 2.84 1.92
CA ARG A 83 20.87 2.41 0.60
C ARG A 83 20.19 3.16 -0.54
N ALA A 84 18.88 3.42 -0.44
CA ALA A 84 18.14 4.20 -1.43
C ALA A 84 18.62 5.67 -1.45
N ARG A 85 18.85 6.28 -0.28
CA ARG A 85 19.38 7.65 -0.16
C ARG A 85 20.76 7.76 -0.82
N ARG A 86 21.69 6.84 -0.54
CA ARG A 86 23.02 6.82 -1.18
C ARG A 86 22.94 6.73 -2.70
N ARG A 87 22.10 5.83 -3.23
CA ARG A 87 21.87 5.68 -4.68
C ARG A 87 21.36 6.98 -5.31
N ASN A 88 20.45 7.69 -4.64
CA ASN A 88 19.95 8.98 -5.10
C ASN A 88 21.04 10.08 -5.07
N SER A 89 21.86 10.11 -4.02
CA SER A 89 22.97 11.07 -3.92
C SER A 89 24.00 10.91 -5.04
N HIS A 90 24.35 9.67 -5.42
CA HIS A 90 25.26 9.42 -6.54
C HIS A 90 24.66 9.83 -7.90
N ARG A 91 23.35 9.62 -8.12
CA ARG A 91 22.67 10.12 -9.32
C ARG A 91 22.60 11.65 -9.36
N GLY A 92 22.50 12.31 -8.21
CA GLY A 92 22.55 13.76 -8.10
C GLY A 92 23.91 14.36 -8.48
N GLN A 93 25.00 13.67 -8.18
CA GLN A 93 26.36 14.08 -8.58
C GLN A 93 26.60 13.92 -10.09
N HIS A 94 26.03 12.89 -10.73
CA HIS A 94 26.12 12.70 -12.18
C HIS A 94 25.17 13.61 -13.01
N ARG A 95 24.25 14.35 -12.37
CA ARG A 95 23.27 15.23 -13.05
C ARG A 95 23.67 16.71 -13.11
N GLN A 96 24.86 17.10 -12.66
CA GLN A 96 25.32 18.50 -12.76
C GLN A 96 25.74 18.94 -14.18
N GLY A 97 25.51 18.13 -15.22
CA GLY A 97 25.66 18.54 -16.61
C GLY A 97 24.63 17.83 -17.50
N GLY A 98 23.54 18.50 -17.84
CA GLY A 98 22.59 18.01 -18.84
C GLY A 98 21.14 18.29 -18.50
N ASP A 99 20.62 19.35 -19.10
CA ASP A 99 19.22 19.69 -19.23
C ASP A 99 18.40 18.51 -19.79
N GLN A 100 17.54 17.91 -18.96
CA GLN A 100 16.46 17.05 -19.42
C GLN A 100 15.24 17.22 -18.50
N ARG A 101 14.38 18.16 -18.88
CA ARG A 101 13.01 18.26 -18.38
C ARG A 101 12.20 17.09 -18.98
N PRO A 102 11.67 16.13 -18.20
CA PRO A 102 10.75 15.14 -18.74
C PRO A 102 9.41 15.82 -18.98
N ARG A 103 8.97 15.83 -20.24
CA ARG A 103 7.62 16.22 -20.64
C ARG A 103 6.63 15.16 -20.12
N PRO A 104 5.57 15.51 -19.38
CA PRO A 104 4.57 14.52 -19.02
C PRO A 104 3.76 14.17 -20.26
N VAL A 105 3.89 12.93 -20.73
CA VAL A 105 2.95 12.33 -21.67
C VAL A 105 1.95 11.56 -20.82
N THR A 106 0.81 12.17 -20.54
CA THR A 106 -0.34 11.50 -19.92
C THR A 106 -0.99 10.63 -20.99
N ALA A 107 -0.57 9.37 -21.08
CA ALA A 107 -1.39 8.33 -21.69
C ALA A 107 -2.25 7.72 -20.56
N PRO A 108 -3.58 7.55 -20.76
CA PRO A 108 -4.37 6.77 -19.82
C PRO A 108 -3.86 5.33 -19.88
N SER A 109 -3.24 4.86 -18.80
CA SER A 109 -2.86 3.46 -18.64
C SER A 109 -4.15 2.67 -18.44
N ILE A 110 -4.74 2.16 -19.52
CA ILE A 110 -5.72 1.08 -19.42
C ILE A 110 -4.90 -0.18 -19.16
N LEU A 111 -4.50 -0.39 -17.90
CA LEU A 111 -4.05 -1.70 -17.47
C LEU A 111 -5.26 -2.64 -17.55
N PRO A 112 -5.09 -3.86 -18.08
CA PRO A 112 -6.17 -4.83 -18.10
C PRO A 112 -6.60 -5.08 -16.65
N ASP A 113 -7.92 -5.06 -16.45
CA ASP A 113 -8.65 -5.30 -15.21
C ASP A 113 -8.01 -6.46 -14.43
N ALA A 114 -7.03 -6.11 -13.58
CA ALA A 114 -6.32 -7.09 -12.80
C ALA A 114 -7.32 -7.53 -11.75
N ALA A 115 -7.73 -8.80 -11.80
CA ALA A 115 -8.73 -9.37 -10.91
C ALA A 115 -8.55 -8.78 -9.50
N PRO A 116 -9.60 -8.16 -8.91
CA PRO A 116 -9.49 -7.45 -7.65
C PRO A 116 -8.78 -8.34 -6.63
N ARG A 117 -7.85 -7.83 -5.84
CA ARG A 117 -7.15 -8.65 -4.85
C ARG A 117 -7.96 -8.70 -3.57
N ALA A 118 -7.98 -9.87 -2.93
CA ALA A 118 -8.51 -9.99 -1.58
C ALA A 118 -7.34 -9.93 -0.59
N PHE A 119 -7.42 -8.99 0.35
CA PHE A 119 -6.46 -8.83 1.43
C PHE A 119 -7.10 -9.25 2.75
N ALA A 120 -6.38 -10.05 3.55
CA ALA A 120 -6.84 -10.47 4.87
C ALA A 120 -6.78 -9.35 5.92
N THR A 121 -6.01 -8.30 5.65
CA THR A 121 -5.86 -7.12 6.50
C THR A 121 -5.73 -5.89 5.63
N THR A 122 -6.48 -4.86 5.96
CA THR A 122 -6.59 -3.58 5.26
C THR A 122 -6.37 -2.42 6.21
N ILE A 123 -6.35 -1.19 5.70
CA ILE A 123 -6.22 0.00 6.54
C ILE A 123 -7.36 0.14 7.56
N VAL A 124 -8.56 -0.38 7.26
CA VAL A 124 -9.69 -0.37 8.19
C VAL A 124 -9.37 -1.18 9.45
N ASP A 125 -8.77 -2.36 9.28
CA ASP A 125 -8.37 -3.23 10.39
C ASP A 125 -7.25 -2.57 11.23
N VAL A 126 -6.26 -1.97 10.57
CA VAL A 126 -5.14 -1.27 11.23
C VAL A 126 -5.61 -0.04 12.00
N SER A 127 -6.62 0.65 11.48
CA SER A 127 -7.20 1.82 12.14
C SER A 127 -7.93 1.47 13.44
N ALA A 128 -8.39 0.23 13.60
CA ALA A 128 -9.22 -0.22 14.73
C ALA A 128 -10.36 0.76 15.08
N GLY A 129 -11.09 1.24 14.05
CA GLY A 129 -12.16 2.24 14.23
C GLY A 129 -11.73 3.69 13.97
N GLY A 130 -10.52 3.91 13.46
CA GLY A 130 -10.00 5.23 13.08
C GLY A 130 -8.96 5.82 14.04
N ASP A 131 -8.65 5.12 15.13
CA ASP A 131 -7.81 5.62 16.23
C ASP A 131 -6.33 5.24 16.11
N PHE A 132 -5.99 4.25 15.27
CA PHE A 132 -4.62 3.75 15.09
C PHE A 132 -3.90 3.48 16.43
N PRO A 133 -4.40 2.54 17.24
CA PRO A 133 -4.05 2.40 18.64
C PRO A 133 -2.56 2.12 18.85
N ALA A 134 -1.87 3.06 19.48
CA ALA A 134 -0.41 3.02 19.65
C ALA A 134 0.11 1.71 20.27
N ARG A 135 -0.61 1.13 21.23
CA ARG A 135 -0.17 -0.11 21.92
C ARG A 135 -0.09 -1.32 21.00
N THR A 136 -0.90 -1.37 19.95
CA THR A 136 -1.00 -2.53 19.05
C THR A 136 -0.62 -2.19 17.61
N TYR A 137 -0.31 -0.92 17.32
CA TYR A 137 -0.08 -0.43 15.98
C TYR A 137 1.01 -1.22 15.23
N GLU A 138 2.14 -1.51 15.87
CA GLU A 138 3.22 -2.28 15.24
C GLU A 138 2.77 -3.70 14.85
N LYS A 139 2.02 -4.38 15.72
CA LYS A 139 1.45 -5.69 15.42
C LYS A 139 0.45 -5.63 14.26
N LEU A 140 -0.38 -4.57 14.22
CA LEU A 140 -1.34 -4.36 13.15
C LEU A 140 -0.65 -4.09 11.81
N VAL A 141 0.42 -3.29 11.80
CA VAL A 141 1.25 -3.04 10.61
C VAL A 141 1.95 -4.31 10.14
N LEU A 142 2.43 -5.16 11.06
CA LEU A 142 2.98 -6.48 10.69
C LEU A 142 1.94 -7.36 9.98
N SER A 143 0.75 -7.51 10.57
CA SER A 143 -0.33 -8.27 9.92
C SER A 143 -0.75 -7.65 8.58
N TRP A 144 -0.73 -6.33 8.46
CA TRP A 144 -1.02 -5.63 7.21
C TRP A 144 0.04 -5.89 6.13
N ALA A 145 1.31 -5.87 6.50
CA ALA A 145 2.43 -6.20 5.61
C ALA A 145 2.35 -7.65 5.11
N GLU A 146 2.10 -8.61 6.02
CA GLU A 146 1.90 -10.02 5.69
C GLU A 146 0.73 -10.20 4.71
N ALA A 147 -0.43 -9.60 4.99
CA ALA A 147 -1.60 -9.68 4.13
C ALA A 147 -1.36 -9.06 2.75
N THR A 148 -0.61 -7.96 2.69
CA THR A 148 -0.27 -7.27 1.44
C THR A 148 0.57 -8.13 0.52
N VAL A 149 1.55 -8.86 1.07
CA VAL A 149 2.39 -9.79 0.29
C VAL A 149 1.65 -11.08 -0.06
N ALA A 150 0.82 -11.59 0.86
CA ALA A 150 0.06 -12.82 0.67
C ALA A 150 -1.16 -12.69 -0.27
N ALA A 151 -1.43 -11.47 -0.76
CA ALA A 151 -2.62 -11.15 -1.52
C ALA A 151 -2.83 -12.05 -2.74
N ARG A 152 -4.02 -12.62 -2.85
CA ARG A 152 -4.43 -13.51 -3.94
C ARG A 152 -5.44 -12.83 -4.85
N PRO A 153 -5.53 -13.22 -6.13
CA PRO A 153 -6.66 -12.81 -6.96
C PRO A 153 -7.97 -13.20 -6.27
N ARG A 154 -8.91 -12.26 -6.16
CA ARG A 154 -10.25 -12.55 -5.65
C ARG A 154 -10.96 -13.38 -6.70
N THR A 155 -11.33 -14.60 -6.36
CA THR A 155 -12.21 -15.40 -7.21
C THR A 155 -13.55 -14.68 -7.31
N ALA A 156 -13.92 -14.27 -8.53
CA ALA A 156 -15.27 -13.80 -8.78
C ALA A 156 -16.24 -14.92 -8.37
N ASN A 157 -17.22 -14.59 -7.53
CA ASN A 157 -18.25 -15.52 -7.14
C ASN A 157 -18.99 -15.92 -8.43
N ARG A 158 -18.75 -17.14 -8.94
CA ARG A 158 -19.63 -17.72 -9.96
C ARG A 158 -20.94 -17.99 -9.25
N ASP A 159 -21.94 -17.16 -9.51
CA ASP A 159 -23.32 -17.51 -9.20
C ASP A 159 -23.58 -18.92 -9.74
N PRO A 160 -23.98 -19.90 -8.89
CA PRO A 160 -24.57 -21.11 -9.41
C PRO A 160 -25.92 -20.70 -10.01
N GLY A 161 -25.95 -20.54 -11.32
CA GLY A 161 -27.18 -20.30 -12.08
C GLY A 161 -28.25 -21.34 -11.72
N PRO A 162 -29.55 -20.99 -11.84
CA PRO A 162 -30.62 -21.82 -11.33
C PRO A 162 -30.59 -23.20 -12.00
N GLN A 163 -30.57 -24.26 -11.17
CA GLN A 163 -30.79 -25.62 -11.63
C GLN A 163 -32.12 -25.67 -12.39
N GLN A 164 -32.06 -25.90 -13.70
CA GLN A 164 -33.24 -26.35 -14.42
C GLN A 164 -33.60 -27.75 -13.93
N VAL A 165 -34.72 -27.80 -13.21
CA VAL A 165 -35.43 -29.04 -12.91
C VAL A 165 -36.12 -29.43 -14.21
N GLY A 166 -35.67 -30.53 -14.82
CA GLY A 166 -36.33 -31.14 -15.98
C GLY A 166 -37.28 -32.24 -15.49
N ASP A 167 -38.54 -32.13 -15.92
CA ASP A 167 -39.57 -33.16 -15.83
C ASP A 167 -39.27 -34.39 -16.71
#